data_AF-A0A1D1YSV6-F1
#
_entry.id   AF-A0A1D1YSV6-F1
#
_cell.length_a   1.000
_cell.length_b   1.000
_cell.length_c   1.000
_cell.angle_alpha   90.00
_cell.angle_beta   90.00
_cell.angle_gamma   90.00
#
_symmetry.space_group_name_H-M   'P 1'
#
loop_
_entity.id
_entity.type
_entity.pdbx_description
1 polymer ?
#
loop_
_entity_poly.entity_id
_entity_poly.type
_entity_poly.pdbx_seq_one_letter_code
_entity_poly.pdbx_strand_id
1 'polypeptide(L)'
;DGMTWLLNSPEESLAYVLADSGFDVWISNTRGTRWSRRHATLDPSSRAFWGWSWDDLAMYDLPATFNFVYQQTGQKLNYVGHSLGTLVALASFSERRLVDKLRSAALLSPVAYLSHITSPMGILAARAFLDTMYTWLGIAEFDPKGIPVANLLKLLCLNPTIKCYNLMTSMTGTNCCLNESTVELFLKYEPQSTSTRNMVHLAQSLVGSELELRSEGVVKEAS
;
A
#
# COMPACT_ATOMS: atom_id res chain seq x y z
N ASP A 1 -4.29 1.14 4.65
CA ASP A 1 -5.25 0.70 5.66
C ASP A 1 -6.03 1.90 6.18
N GLY A 2 -7.26 1.69 6.61
CA GLY A 2 -8.17 2.75 7.04
C GLY A 2 -7.90 3.27 8.45
N MET A 3 -7.38 2.44 9.36
CA MET A 3 -7.18 2.82 10.76
C MET A 3 -6.23 4.01 10.91
N THR A 4 -5.22 4.10 10.03
CA THR A 4 -4.22 5.19 10.04
C THR A 4 -4.86 6.58 10.00
N TRP A 5 -6.04 6.75 9.36
CA TRP A 5 -6.73 8.03 9.27
C TRP A 5 -7.43 8.48 10.56
N LEU A 6 -7.42 7.62 11.59
CA LEU A 6 -8.18 7.77 12.83
C LEU A 6 -7.31 7.67 14.10
N LEU A 7 -5.97 7.57 13.96
CA LEU A 7 -5.08 7.25 15.09
C LEU A 7 -4.80 8.43 16.02
N ASN A 8 -4.83 9.68 15.52
CA ASN A 8 -4.57 10.86 16.35
C ASN A 8 -5.87 11.34 17.04
N SER A 9 -5.81 12.48 17.73
CA SER A 9 -7.02 13.09 18.31
C SER A 9 -8.03 13.49 17.20
N PRO A 10 -9.30 13.76 17.55
CA PRO A 10 -10.30 14.30 16.63
C PRO A 10 -9.84 15.54 15.85
N GLU A 11 -9.09 16.43 16.50
CA GLU A 11 -8.62 17.70 15.92
C GLU A 11 -7.42 17.51 14.97
N GLU A 12 -6.72 16.38 15.07
CA GLU A 12 -5.48 16.10 14.33
C GLU A 12 -5.64 15.02 13.25
N SER A 13 -6.75 14.26 13.29
CA SER A 13 -7.03 13.21 12.31
C SER A 13 -7.89 13.74 11.19
N LEU A 14 -7.38 13.67 9.95
CA LEU A 14 -8.04 14.22 8.78
C LEU A 14 -9.50 13.72 8.61
N ALA A 15 -9.77 12.46 8.92
CA ALA A 15 -11.12 11.91 8.81
C ALA A 15 -12.12 12.59 9.75
N TYR A 16 -11.73 12.87 11.00
CA TYR A 16 -12.57 13.57 11.97
C TYR A 16 -12.73 15.05 11.60
N VAL A 17 -11.63 15.73 11.24
CA VAL A 17 -11.67 17.13 10.79
C VAL A 17 -12.59 17.33 9.58
N LEU A 18 -12.58 16.39 8.62
CA LEU A 18 -13.49 16.43 7.47
C LEU A 18 -14.94 16.19 7.88
N ALA A 19 -15.20 15.22 8.77
CA ALA A 19 -16.54 14.96 9.27
C ALA A 19 -17.13 16.19 10.00
N ASP A 20 -16.33 16.83 10.88
CA ASP A 20 -16.71 18.05 11.59
C ASP A 20 -16.91 19.25 10.65
N SER A 21 -16.23 19.24 9.50
CA SER A 21 -16.42 20.22 8.43
C SER A 21 -17.63 19.94 7.52
N GLY A 22 -18.44 18.92 7.84
CA GLY A 22 -19.68 18.60 7.13
C GLY A 22 -19.52 17.69 5.92
N PHE A 23 -18.38 16.99 5.78
CA PHE A 23 -18.22 15.96 4.75
C PHE A 23 -18.78 14.61 5.23
N ASP A 24 -19.38 13.87 4.31
CA ASP A 24 -19.68 12.44 4.50
C ASP A 24 -18.40 11.62 4.24
N VAL A 25 -17.78 11.12 5.30
CA VAL A 25 -16.43 10.52 5.27
C VAL A 25 -16.50 8.99 5.17
N TRP A 26 -15.98 8.47 4.05
CA TRP A 26 -15.88 7.03 3.79
C TRP A 26 -14.42 6.57 3.88
N ILE A 27 -14.13 5.63 4.78
CA ILE A 27 -12.77 5.10 4.99
C ILE A 27 -12.72 3.67 4.46
N SER A 28 -11.82 3.41 3.50
CA SER A 28 -11.67 2.09 2.87
C SER A 28 -10.47 1.32 3.40
N ASN A 29 -10.61 -0.01 3.42
CA ASN A 29 -9.54 -0.95 3.74
C ASN A 29 -9.25 -1.80 2.51
N THR A 30 -7.98 -1.84 2.09
CA THR A 30 -7.53 -2.64 0.95
C THR A 30 -7.52 -4.13 1.27
N ARG A 31 -7.76 -5.00 0.27
CA ARG A 31 -7.66 -6.46 0.45
C ARG A 31 -6.36 -6.88 1.18
N GLY A 32 -6.48 -7.89 2.05
CA GLY A 32 -5.37 -8.45 2.82
C GLY A 32 -5.12 -7.81 4.18
N THR A 33 -5.58 -6.59 4.44
CA THR A 33 -5.48 -6.00 5.80
C THR A 33 -6.43 -6.71 6.76
N ARG A 34 -6.24 -6.50 8.08
CA ARG A 34 -7.07 -7.11 9.14
C ARG A 34 -8.58 -6.97 8.89
N TRP A 35 -9.01 -5.84 8.31
CA TRP A 35 -10.42 -5.52 8.10
C TRP A 35 -10.97 -5.95 6.74
N SER A 36 -10.10 -6.35 5.80
CA SER A 36 -10.46 -6.74 4.42
C SER A 36 -9.82 -8.08 4.05
N ARG A 37 -10.01 -9.08 4.92
CA ARG A 37 -9.38 -10.41 4.82
C ARG A 37 -10.36 -11.54 4.49
N ARG A 38 -11.47 -11.26 3.83
CA ARG A 38 -12.45 -12.28 3.40
C ARG A 38 -12.52 -12.33 1.88
N HIS A 39 -12.87 -13.50 1.37
CA HIS A 39 -13.12 -13.71 -0.05
C HIS A 39 -14.36 -14.59 -0.20
N ALA A 40 -15.08 -14.47 -1.33
CA ALA A 40 -16.29 -15.24 -1.57
C ALA A 40 -16.01 -16.76 -1.65
N THR A 41 -14.82 -17.15 -2.09
CA THR A 41 -14.46 -18.55 -2.39
C THR A 41 -13.10 -19.00 -1.85
N LEU A 42 -12.22 -18.09 -1.44
CA LEU A 42 -10.83 -18.40 -1.10
C LEU A 42 -10.61 -18.23 0.39
N ASP A 43 -9.88 -19.16 0.99
CA ASP A 43 -9.48 -19.05 2.39
C ASP A 43 -8.18 -18.21 2.51
N PRO A 44 -8.06 -17.29 3.47
CA PRO A 44 -6.84 -16.50 3.69
C PRO A 44 -5.58 -17.32 4.01
N SER A 45 -5.70 -18.58 4.42
CA SER A 45 -4.58 -19.52 4.58
C SER A 45 -4.06 -20.05 3.23
N SER A 46 -4.86 -19.95 2.16
CA SER A 46 -4.48 -20.42 0.84
C SER A 46 -3.56 -19.42 0.12
N ARG A 47 -2.58 -19.92 -0.64
CA ARG A 47 -1.72 -19.07 -1.48
C ARG A 47 -2.52 -18.29 -2.52
N ALA A 48 -3.58 -18.87 -3.05
CA ALA A 48 -4.43 -18.26 -4.07
C ALA A 48 -5.08 -16.96 -3.58
N PHE A 49 -5.46 -16.88 -2.29
CA PHE A 49 -6.03 -15.67 -1.69
C PHE A 49 -5.08 -14.45 -1.82
N TRP A 50 -3.77 -14.67 -1.74
CA TRP A 50 -2.75 -13.63 -1.82
C TRP A 50 -2.22 -13.38 -3.24
N GLY A 51 -2.88 -13.94 -4.25
CA GLY A 51 -2.45 -13.91 -5.64
C GLY A 51 -2.60 -12.56 -6.36
N TRP A 52 -2.56 -11.42 -5.66
CA TRP A 52 -2.85 -10.08 -6.18
C TRP A 52 -1.68 -9.09 -5.98
N SER A 53 -1.70 -7.95 -6.65
CA SER A 53 -0.77 -6.82 -6.48
C SER A 53 -1.50 -5.46 -6.51
N TRP A 54 -0.77 -4.35 -6.53
CA TRP A 54 -1.37 -3.00 -6.62
C TRP A 54 -2.20 -2.78 -7.89
N ASP A 55 -1.93 -3.53 -8.97
CA ASP A 55 -2.77 -3.57 -10.17
C ASP A 55 -4.21 -3.95 -9.82
N ASP A 56 -4.39 -5.00 -9.03
CA ASP A 56 -5.71 -5.47 -8.61
C ASP A 56 -6.41 -4.43 -7.73
N LEU A 57 -5.65 -3.69 -6.92
CA LEU A 57 -6.21 -2.59 -6.12
C LEU A 57 -6.76 -1.48 -7.04
N ALA A 58 -6.03 -1.16 -8.12
CA ALA A 58 -6.42 -0.12 -9.07
C ALA A 58 -7.56 -0.54 -10.00
N MET A 59 -7.57 -1.81 -10.39
CA MET A 59 -8.55 -2.39 -11.32
C MET A 59 -9.84 -2.82 -10.64
N TYR A 60 -9.79 -3.26 -9.38
CA TYR A 60 -10.93 -3.88 -8.70
C TYR A 60 -11.32 -3.17 -7.40
N ASP A 61 -10.40 -3.01 -6.43
CA ASP A 61 -10.75 -2.50 -5.09
C ASP A 61 -11.24 -1.05 -5.13
N LEU A 62 -10.48 -0.17 -5.79
CA LEU A 62 -10.80 1.24 -5.84
C LEU A 62 -12.11 1.48 -6.63
N PRO A 63 -12.33 0.88 -7.82
CA PRO A 63 -13.61 0.98 -8.51
C PRO A 63 -14.80 0.40 -7.73
N ALA A 64 -14.64 -0.74 -7.07
CA ALA A 64 -15.71 -1.31 -6.24
C ALA A 64 -16.10 -0.34 -5.10
N THR A 65 -15.11 0.25 -4.44
CA THR A 65 -15.30 1.24 -3.38
C THR A 65 -16.01 2.49 -3.92
N PHE A 66 -15.53 3.06 -5.03
CA PHE A 66 -16.13 4.24 -5.66
C PHE A 66 -17.57 3.99 -6.07
N ASN A 67 -17.84 2.85 -6.71
CA ASN A 67 -19.18 2.49 -7.15
C ASN A 67 -20.14 2.32 -5.96
N PHE A 68 -19.70 1.66 -4.90
CA PHE A 68 -20.51 1.49 -3.70
C PHE A 68 -20.91 2.83 -3.08
N VAL A 69 -19.95 3.73 -2.84
CA VAL A 69 -20.21 5.05 -2.25
C VAL A 69 -21.06 5.91 -3.19
N TYR A 70 -20.77 5.89 -4.50
CA TYR A 70 -21.55 6.63 -5.49
C TYR A 70 -23.00 6.14 -5.54
N GLN A 71 -23.24 4.83 -5.51
CA GLN A 71 -24.58 4.26 -5.48
C GLN A 71 -25.33 4.60 -4.19
N GLN A 72 -24.62 4.64 -3.06
CA GLN A 72 -25.21 4.94 -1.77
C GLN A 72 -25.59 6.43 -1.61
N THR A 73 -24.77 7.32 -2.17
CA THR A 73 -24.89 8.78 -1.93
C THR A 73 -25.43 9.57 -3.12
N GLY A 74 -25.35 9.02 -4.34
CA GLY A 74 -25.62 9.71 -5.60
C GLY A 74 -24.62 10.82 -5.93
N GLN A 75 -23.53 10.96 -5.16
CA GLN A 75 -22.58 12.06 -5.28
C GLN A 75 -21.24 11.63 -5.86
N LYS A 76 -20.61 12.54 -6.62
CA LYS A 76 -19.21 12.37 -7.04
C LYS A 76 -18.27 12.52 -5.85
N LEU A 77 -17.23 11.69 -5.79
CA LEU A 77 -16.36 11.55 -4.64
C LEU A 77 -15.18 12.52 -4.68
N ASN A 78 -14.81 13.07 -3.52
CA ASN A 78 -13.48 13.64 -3.31
C ASN A 78 -12.58 12.53 -2.77
N TYR A 79 -11.50 12.21 -3.48
CA TYR A 79 -10.58 11.15 -3.09
C TYR A 79 -9.40 11.72 -2.30
N VAL A 80 -9.03 11.07 -1.19
CA VAL A 80 -7.78 11.33 -0.49
C VAL A 80 -6.99 10.03 -0.42
N GLY A 81 -5.78 10.04 -0.96
CA GLY A 81 -4.88 8.88 -0.95
C GLY A 81 -3.54 9.25 -0.32
N HIS A 82 -2.90 8.28 0.33
CA HIS A 82 -1.54 8.42 0.84
C HIS A 82 -0.66 7.29 0.32
N SER A 83 0.58 7.61 -0.07
CA SER A 83 1.60 6.63 -0.50
C SER A 83 1.03 5.66 -1.57
N LEU A 84 1.00 4.35 -1.33
CA LEU A 84 0.44 3.35 -2.26
C LEU A 84 -0.99 3.68 -2.73
N GLY A 85 -1.83 4.30 -1.89
CA GLY A 85 -3.18 4.71 -2.31
C GLY A 85 -3.16 5.71 -3.47
N THR A 86 -2.14 6.57 -3.53
CA THR A 86 -1.99 7.52 -4.64
C THR A 86 -1.60 6.83 -5.94
N LEU A 87 -0.75 5.80 -5.89
CA LEU A 87 -0.40 4.99 -7.06
C LEU A 87 -1.64 4.31 -7.63
N VAL A 88 -2.42 3.67 -6.76
CA VAL A 88 -3.68 2.99 -7.11
C VAL A 88 -4.66 3.98 -7.75
N ALA A 89 -4.79 5.17 -7.18
CA ALA A 89 -5.66 6.22 -7.72
C ALA A 89 -5.19 6.73 -9.09
N LEU A 90 -3.91 7.07 -9.22
CA LEU A 90 -3.32 7.54 -10.48
C LEU A 90 -3.51 6.51 -11.61
N ALA A 91 -3.22 5.24 -11.35
CA ALA A 91 -3.41 4.16 -12.31
C ALA A 91 -4.89 3.96 -12.68
N SER A 92 -5.81 4.01 -11.72
CA SER A 92 -7.24 3.87 -12.01
C SER A 92 -7.81 5.07 -12.78
N PHE A 93 -7.30 6.28 -12.51
CA PHE A 93 -7.70 7.51 -13.19
C PHE A 93 -7.13 7.60 -14.62
N SER A 94 -5.89 7.15 -14.86
CA SER A 94 -5.29 7.12 -16.20
C SER A 94 -6.04 6.18 -17.14
N GLU A 95 -6.53 5.05 -16.61
CA GLU A 95 -7.41 4.11 -17.31
C GLU A 95 -8.86 4.61 -17.48
N ARG A 96 -9.15 5.85 -17.07
CA ARG A 96 -10.47 6.51 -17.14
C ARG A 96 -11.61 5.73 -16.46
N ARG A 97 -11.30 4.84 -15.51
CA ARG A 97 -12.30 3.97 -14.86
C ARG A 97 -13.24 4.73 -13.90
N LEU A 98 -12.75 5.82 -13.32
CA LEU A 98 -13.42 6.52 -12.22
C LEU A 98 -13.70 8.01 -12.49
N VAL A 99 -13.29 8.52 -13.66
CA VAL A 99 -13.33 9.96 -13.97
C VAL A 99 -14.76 10.52 -14.02
N ASP A 100 -15.77 9.67 -14.27
CA ASP A 100 -17.18 10.05 -14.24
C ASP A 100 -17.72 10.22 -12.81
N LYS A 101 -17.13 9.50 -11.84
CA LYS A 101 -17.51 9.48 -10.42
C LYS A 101 -16.57 10.29 -9.52
N LEU A 102 -15.46 10.80 -10.05
CA LEU A 102 -14.49 11.64 -9.33
C LEU A 102 -14.88 13.12 -9.40
N ARG A 103 -14.84 13.80 -8.25
CA ARG A 103 -14.99 15.26 -8.13
C ARG A 103 -13.64 15.95 -8.00
N SER A 104 -12.79 15.46 -7.09
CA SER A 104 -11.43 15.96 -6.88
C SER A 104 -10.57 14.87 -6.25
N ALA A 105 -9.24 15.01 -6.31
CA ALA A 105 -8.30 14.10 -5.65
C ALA A 105 -7.18 14.88 -4.95
N ALA A 106 -6.92 14.53 -3.68
CA ALA A 106 -5.78 14.96 -2.90
C ALA A 106 -4.83 13.77 -2.73
N LEU A 107 -3.60 13.90 -3.23
CA LEU A 107 -2.60 12.83 -3.22
C LEU A 107 -1.47 13.20 -2.26
N LEU A 108 -1.46 12.59 -1.08
CA LEU A 108 -0.48 12.83 -0.02
C LEU A 108 0.72 11.91 -0.21
N SER A 109 1.93 12.48 -0.30
CA SER A 109 3.17 11.73 -0.60
C SER A 109 3.03 10.84 -1.85
N PRO A 110 2.75 11.45 -3.03
CA PRO A 110 2.34 10.71 -4.21
C PRO A 110 3.43 9.75 -4.71
N VAL A 111 3.03 8.52 -4.95
CA VAL A 111 3.83 7.47 -5.58
C VAL A 111 3.34 7.35 -7.02
N ALA A 112 4.07 7.97 -7.94
CA ALA A 112 3.92 7.74 -9.37
C ALA A 112 5.11 6.90 -9.82
N TYR A 113 6.27 7.51 -10.04
CA TYR A 113 7.48 6.82 -10.49
C TYR A 113 8.35 6.40 -9.31
N LEU A 114 8.51 5.09 -9.14
CA LEU A 114 9.34 4.51 -8.09
C LEU A 114 10.84 4.48 -8.46
N SER A 115 11.19 4.63 -9.73
CA SER A 115 12.56 4.58 -10.27
C SER A 115 13.54 5.62 -9.69
N HIS A 116 13.04 6.68 -9.04
CA HIS A 116 13.85 7.73 -8.43
C HIS A 116 13.99 7.62 -6.90
N ILE A 117 13.53 6.53 -6.28
CA ILE A 117 13.79 6.31 -4.85
C ILE A 117 15.30 6.15 -4.63
N THR A 118 15.88 7.08 -3.85
CA THR A 118 17.31 7.08 -3.50
C THR A 118 17.60 6.52 -2.11
N SER A 119 16.56 6.12 -1.36
CA SER A 119 16.77 5.60 -0.01
C SER A 119 17.54 4.28 -0.05
N PRO A 120 18.67 4.15 0.67
CA PRO A 120 19.45 2.91 0.68
C PRO A 120 18.62 1.71 1.10
N MET A 121 17.69 1.91 2.04
CA MET A 121 16.79 0.86 2.48
C MET A 121 15.79 0.43 1.40
N GLY A 122 15.21 1.39 0.66
CA GLY A 122 14.29 1.08 -0.43
C GLY A 122 14.96 0.30 -1.55
N ILE A 123 16.16 0.72 -1.95
CA ILE A 123 16.94 0.05 -3.00
C ILE A 123 17.35 -1.37 -2.56
N LEU A 124 17.87 -1.53 -1.34
CA LEU A 124 18.27 -2.85 -0.84
C LEU A 124 17.07 -3.78 -0.64
N ALA A 125 15.96 -3.26 -0.13
CA ALA A 125 14.73 -4.05 0.00
C ALA A 125 14.21 -4.50 -1.37
N ALA A 126 14.17 -3.61 -2.36
CA ALA A 126 13.75 -3.96 -3.72
C ALA A 126 14.63 -5.08 -4.31
N ARG A 127 15.96 -4.94 -4.22
CA ARG A 127 16.89 -6.00 -4.66
C ARG A 127 16.67 -7.30 -3.91
N ALA A 128 16.51 -7.25 -2.59
CA ALA A 128 16.24 -8.44 -1.80
C ALA A 128 14.97 -9.17 -2.26
N PHE A 129 13.86 -8.45 -2.51
CA PHE A 129 12.63 -9.05 -3.02
C PHE A 129 12.79 -9.70 -4.40
N LEU A 130 13.61 -9.10 -5.27
CA LEU A 130 13.88 -9.64 -6.60
C LEU A 130 14.83 -10.85 -6.56
N ASP A 131 15.97 -10.74 -5.85
CA ASP A 131 16.98 -11.79 -5.75
C ASP A 131 16.45 -13.03 -5.02
N THR A 132 15.60 -12.82 -4.01
CA THR A 132 15.01 -13.91 -3.22
C THR A 132 13.57 -14.23 -3.65
N MET A 133 13.16 -13.84 -4.86
CA MET A 133 11.80 -14.05 -5.36
C MET A 133 11.35 -15.52 -5.22
N TYR A 134 12.21 -16.49 -5.50
CA TYR A 134 11.89 -17.91 -5.33
C TYR A 134 11.61 -18.31 -3.87
N THR A 135 12.34 -17.72 -2.92
CA THR A 135 12.09 -17.89 -1.48
C THR A 135 10.73 -17.29 -1.09
N TRP A 136 10.42 -16.13 -1.66
CA TRP A 136 9.15 -15.42 -1.44
C TRP A 136 7.95 -16.07 -2.13
N LEU A 137 8.11 -16.82 -3.24
CA LEU A 137 7.03 -17.60 -3.85
C LEU A 137 6.41 -18.62 -2.89
N GLY A 138 7.18 -19.06 -1.88
CA GLY A 138 6.68 -19.91 -0.79
C GLY A 138 5.78 -19.19 0.20
N ILE A 139 6.01 -17.88 0.40
CA ILE A 139 5.36 -17.01 1.39
C ILE A 139 4.30 -16.18 0.70
N ALA A 140 3.03 -16.55 0.86
CA ALA A 140 1.93 -15.87 0.17
C ALA A 140 1.63 -14.47 0.77
N GLU A 141 1.58 -14.42 2.10
CA GLU A 141 1.33 -13.20 2.88
C GLU A 141 2.66 -12.55 3.28
N PHE A 142 2.79 -11.27 2.98
CA PHE A 142 3.80 -10.41 3.58
C PHE A 142 3.20 -9.75 4.84
N ASP A 143 3.50 -10.33 6.00
CA ASP A 143 3.18 -9.75 7.31
C ASP A 143 4.42 -9.04 7.86
N PRO A 144 4.44 -7.70 7.90
CA PRO A 144 5.57 -6.94 8.45
C PRO A 144 5.93 -7.26 9.90
N LYS A 145 4.96 -7.75 10.69
CA LYS A 145 5.14 -8.12 12.11
C LYS A 145 5.52 -9.59 12.26
N GLY A 146 5.52 -10.35 11.16
CA GLY A 146 5.84 -11.77 11.12
C GLY A 146 7.35 -12.05 11.18
N ILE A 147 7.67 -13.28 11.60
CA ILE A 147 9.05 -13.79 11.69
C ILE A 147 9.83 -13.67 10.37
N PRO A 148 9.24 -13.96 9.17
CA PRO A 148 9.97 -13.83 7.92
C PRO A 148 10.48 -12.40 7.67
N VAL A 149 9.65 -11.39 7.95
CA VAL A 149 10.05 -9.99 7.78
C VAL A 149 11.04 -9.56 8.84
N ALA A 150 10.89 -10.00 10.09
CA ALA A 150 11.88 -9.75 11.13
C ALA A 150 13.27 -10.30 10.75
N ASN A 151 13.35 -11.48 10.12
CA ASN A 151 14.61 -12.04 9.63
C ASN A 151 15.18 -11.26 8.43
N LEU A 152 14.34 -10.82 7.50
CA LEU A 152 14.77 -9.94 6.41
C LEU A 152 15.35 -8.63 6.95
N LEU A 153 14.67 -8.00 7.92
CA LEU A 153 15.15 -6.79 8.56
C LEU A 153 16.51 -7.01 9.21
N LYS A 154 16.71 -8.10 9.96
CA LYS A 154 18.02 -8.45 10.54
C LYS A 154 19.12 -8.53 9.48
N LEU A 155 18.85 -9.13 8.31
CA LEU A 155 19.80 -9.19 7.20
C LEU A 155 20.12 -7.80 6.64
N LEU A 156 19.10 -6.97 6.41
CA LEU A 156 19.29 -5.58 5.95
C LEU A 156 20.08 -4.74 6.96
N CYS A 157 19.88 -4.98 8.26
CA CYS A 157 20.59 -4.31 9.34
C CYS A 157 22.07 -4.68 9.48
N LEU A 158 22.53 -5.75 8.81
CA LEU A 158 23.97 -6.04 8.73
C LEU A 158 24.71 -5.00 7.87
N ASN A 159 23.99 -4.29 7.00
CA ASN A 159 24.56 -3.23 6.19
C ASN A 159 24.70 -1.94 7.03
N PRO A 160 25.92 -1.40 7.21
CA PRO A 160 26.17 -0.23 8.07
C PRO A 160 25.52 1.06 7.55
N THR A 161 25.08 1.11 6.28
CA THR A 161 24.35 2.24 5.72
C THR A 161 22.92 2.33 6.27
N ILE A 162 22.36 1.26 6.84
CA ILE A 162 20.99 1.21 7.34
C ILE A 162 20.95 1.51 8.85
N LYS A 163 20.23 2.56 9.24
CA LYS A 163 20.04 2.96 10.64
C LYS A 163 18.87 2.18 11.27
N CYS A 164 19.08 0.91 11.58
CA CYS A 164 18.01 0.05 12.10
C CYS A 164 17.46 0.44 13.48
N TYR A 165 18.20 1.20 14.28
CA TYR A 165 17.68 1.77 15.53
C TYR A 165 16.57 2.81 15.29
N ASN A 166 16.41 3.32 14.06
CA ASN A 166 15.33 4.20 13.65
C ASN A 166 14.82 3.82 12.25
N LEU A 167 14.19 2.64 12.18
CA LEU A 167 13.67 2.06 10.93
C LEU A 167 12.63 2.97 10.27
N MET A 168 11.76 3.62 11.06
CA MET A 168 10.77 4.57 10.55
C MET A 168 11.43 5.71 9.78
N THR A 169 12.43 6.39 10.35
CA THR A 169 13.18 7.46 9.67
C THR A 169 13.89 6.95 8.42
N SER A 170 14.36 5.70 8.43
CA SER A 170 15.01 5.10 7.27
C SER A 170 14.04 4.83 6.10
N MET A 171 12.73 4.69 6.38
CA MET A 171 11.70 4.53 5.36
C MET A 171 11.06 5.86 4.94
N THR A 172 10.72 6.72 5.91
CA THR A 172 9.90 7.91 5.70
C THR A 172 10.71 9.20 5.62
N GLY A 173 12.01 9.15 5.86
CA GLY A 173 12.86 10.32 6.04
C GLY A 173 12.80 10.88 7.47
N THR A 174 13.69 11.83 7.75
CA THR A 174 13.79 12.49 9.07
C THR A 174 12.49 13.20 9.42
N ASN A 175 11.97 12.95 10.62
CA ASN A 175 10.75 13.57 11.10
C ASN A 175 11.07 14.54 12.27
N CYS A 176 10.54 15.76 12.20
CA CYS A 176 10.70 16.81 13.22
C CYS A 176 9.70 16.73 14.37
N CYS A 177 8.60 16.00 14.15
CA CYS A 177 7.29 16.39 14.65
C CYS A 177 6.48 15.22 15.21
N LEU A 178 6.93 13.97 15.02
CA LEU A 178 6.39 12.78 15.68
C LEU A 178 7.13 12.56 17.00
N ASN A 179 6.37 12.35 18.08
CA ASN A 179 6.91 11.93 19.36
C ASN A 179 6.88 10.40 19.52
N GLU A 180 7.54 9.87 20.55
CA GLU A 180 7.64 8.43 20.79
C GLU A 180 6.27 7.77 21.00
N SER A 181 5.35 8.41 21.73
CA SER A 181 4.02 7.85 22.00
C SER A 181 3.16 7.73 20.74
N THR A 182 3.24 8.69 19.82
CA THR A 182 2.58 8.61 18.50
C THR A 182 3.15 7.47 17.68
N VAL A 183 4.48 7.27 17.70
CA VAL A 183 5.12 6.16 16.98
C VAL A 183 4.72 4.81 17.57
N GLU A 184 4.69 4.67 18.90
CA GLU A 184 4.23 3.44 19.56
C GLU A 184 2.77 3.12 19.24
N LEU A 185 1.90 4.14 19.28
CA LEU A 185 0.50 4.00 18.90
C LEU A 185 0.35 3.56 17.45
N PHE A 186 1.12 4.17 16.53
CA PHE A 186 1.16 3.77 15.13
C PHE A 186 1.58 2.31 14.99
N LEU A 187 2.71 1.91 15.59
CA LEU A 187 3.24 0.54 15.49
C LEU A 187 2.33 -0.54 16.12
N LYS A 188 1.45 -0.14 17.04
CA LYS A 188 0.42 -1.04 17.58
C LYS A 188 -0.56 -1.50 16.50
N TYR A 189 -1.01 -0.59 15.64
CA TYR A 189 -2.01 -0.88 14.60
C TYR A 189 -1.39 -1.15 13.24
N GLU A 190 -0.29 -0.49 12.91
CA GLU A 190 0.41 -0.55 11.63
C GLU A 190 1.81 -1.16 11.79
N PRO A 191 2.48 -1.53 10.69
CA PRO A 191 1.92 -1.73 9.35
C PRO A 191 1.06 -3.00 9.27
N GLN A 192 0.03 -2.97 8.41
CA GLN A 192 -0.82 -4.12 8.08
C GLN A 192 -0.20 -5.05 7.03
N SER A 193 -0.65 -6.31 6.98
CA SER A 193 -0.22 -7.27 5.97
C SER A 193 -0.62 -6.88 4.54
N THR A 194 0.17 -7.34 3.57
CA THR A 194 -0.11 -7.26 2.14
C THR A 194 0.30 -8.58 1.46
N SER A 195 0.05 -8.76 0.17
CA SER A 195 0.57 -9.94 -0.53
C SER A 195 2.07 -9.79 -0.81
N THR A 196 2.80 -10.90 -0.76
CA THR A 196 4.19 -10.92 -1.22
C THR A 196 4.29 -10.56 -2.70
N ARG A 197 3.29 -10.95 -3.50
CA ARG A 197 3.19 -10.57 -4.91
C ARG A 197 3.13 -9.05 -5.10
N ASN A 198 2.45 -8.32 -4.21
CA ASN A 198 2.44 -6.86 -4.22
C ASN A 198 3.83 -6.28 -3.92
N MET A 199 4.55 -6.82 -2.93
CA MET A 199 5.91 -6.38 -2.63
C MET A 199 6.89 -6.61 -3.78
N VAL A 200 6.81 -7.78 -4.42
CA VAL A 200 7.61 -8.08 -5.63
C VAL A 200 7.27 -7.11 -6.75
N HIS A 201 5.98 -6.80 -6.96
CA HIS A 201 5.60 -5.86 -8.01
C HIS A 201 6.14 -4.44 -7.73
N LEU A 202 6.04 -3.94 -6.50
CA LEU A 202 6.64 -2.66 -6.12
C LEU A 202 8.17 -2.66 -6.30
N ALA A 203 8.84 -3.76 -5.99
CA ALA A 203 10.28 -3.91 -6.22
C ALA A 203 10.64 -3.89 -7.72
N GLN A 204 9.81 -4.50 -8.57
CA GLN A 204 9.97 -4.44 -10.03
C GLN A 204 9.83 -3.00 -10.54
N SER A 205 8.85 -2.23 -10.05
CA SER A 205 8.67 -0.82 -10.42
C SER A 205 9.78 0.12 -9.91
N LEU A 206 10.52 -0.30 -8.87
CA LEU A 206 11.68 0.43 -8.34
C LEU A 206 12.93 0.24 -9.20
N VAL A 207 13.11 -0.96 -9.76
CA VAL A 207 14.31 -1.34 -10.54
C VAL A 207 14.08 -1.18 -12.04
N GLY A 208 12.84 -1.36 -12.50
CA GLY A 208 12.40 -1.08 -13.87
C GLY A 208 12.13 0.41 -14.07
N SER A 209 12.39 0.91 -15.27
CA SER A 209 12.30 2.34 -15.61
C SER A 209 10.88 2.85 -15.88
N GLU A 210 9.84 2.01 -15.81
CA GLU A 210 8.49 2.35 -16.25
C GLU A 210 7.38 1.73 -15.37
N LEU A 211 6.28 2.47 -15.18
CA LEU A 211 5.06 2.01 -14.53
C LEU A 211 4.19 1.30 -15.58
N GLU A 212 4.18 -0.02 -15.58
CA GLU A 212 3.29 -0.79 -16.44
C GLU A 212 2.30 -1.57 -15.57
N LEU A 213 1.00 -1.33 -15.77
CA LEU A 213 -0.03 -2.27 -15.33
C LEU A 213 0.23 -3.60 -16.04
N ARG A 214 0.22 -4.72 -15.32
CA ARG A 214 0.38 -6.02 -15.98
C ARG A 214 -0.83 -6.25 -16.87
N SER A 215 -0.60 -6.42 -18.18
CA SER A 215 -1.60 -6.93 -19.11
C SER A 215 -2.10 -8.28 -18.63
N GLU A 216 -3.42 -8.46 -18.51
CA GLU A 216 -4.01 -9.76 -18.21
C GLU A 216 -3.55 -10.81 -19.25
N GLY A 217 -2.71 -11.75 -18.82
CA GLY A 217 -2.44 -13.02 -19.47
C GLY A 217 -1.95 -13.00 -20.92
N VAL A 218 -0.62 -12.93 -21.12
CA VAL A 218 0.05 -13.80 -22.11
C VAL A 218 1.34 -14.29 -21.47
N VAL A 219 1.35 -15.55 -21.06
CA VAL A 219 2.59 -16.30 -20.91
C VAL A 219 3.23 -16.31 -22.30
N LYS A 220 4.19 -15.43 -22.56
CA LYS A 220 5.13 -15.67 -23.65
C LYS A 220 6.05 -16.77 -23.16
N GLU A 221 5.72 -18.00 -23.56
CA GLU A 221 6.70 -19.08 -23.60
C GLU A 221 7.90 -18.57 -24.39
N ALA A 222 9.05 -18.49 -23.72
CA ALA A 222 10.31 -18.24 -24.39
C ALA A 222 10.67 -19.50 -25.17
N SER A 223 10.53 -19.40 -26.50
CA SER A 223 11.18 -20.27 -27.47
C SER A 223 12.70 -20.12 -27.43
#